data_AF-A0A532ALV9-F1
#
_entry.id   AF-A0A532ALV9-F1
#
_cell.length_a   1.000
_cell.length_b   1.000
_cell.length_c   1.000
_cell.angle_alpha   90.00
_cell.angle_beta   90.00
_cell.angle_gamma   90.00
#
_symmetry.space_group_name_H-M   'P 1'
#
loop_
_entity.id
_entity.type
_entity.pdbx_description
1 polymer ?
#
loop_
_entity_poly.entity_id
_entity_poly.type
_entity_poly.pdbx_seq_one_letter_code
_entity_poly.pdbx_strand_id
1 'polypeptide(L)'
;PQSAATPRTAIVLGLSLALGIMMGAGVGGLNEFRERFFRTGEDVRDRVGLKFLGYLPVIGKAGKDDQRNGGQPDVKVVESKTAKSSKSQPSKTLSAAEKRARMRVTVDAPASMFSETLRNAKIAFDVVMEGQGSRVIGV
;
A
#
# COMPACT_ATOMS: atom_id res chain seq x y z
N PRO A 1 15.20 -11.31 67.50
CA PRO A 1 15.04 -11.65 66.06
C PRO A 1 14.16 -10.60 65.35
N GLN A 2 14.78 -9.70 64.58
CA GLN A 2 14.08 -8.60 63.89
C GLN A 2 13.54 -9.07 62.53
N SER A 3 12.21 -9.02 62.41
CA SER A 3 11.34 -9.03 61.21
C SER A 3 11.52 -10.08 60.11
N ALA A 4 10.39 -10.66 59.70
CA ALA A 4 10.27 -11.63 58.63
C ALA A 4 10.82 -11.08 57.29
N ALA A 5 11.89 -11.70 56.81
CA ALA A 5 12.47 -11.48 55.48
C ALA A 5 11.63 -12.17 54.40
N THR A 6 10.36 -11.76 54.27
CA THR A 6 9.50 -12.25 53.18
C THR A 6 9.29 -11.10 52.22
N PRO A 7 9.60 -11.26 50.91
CA PRO A 7 9.47 -10.17 49.96
C PRO A 7 8.02 -9.67 49.99
N ARG A 8 7.85 -8.36 50.18
CA ARG A 8 6.52 -7.75 50.24
C ARG A 8 5.85 -8.04 48.92
N THR A 9 4.74 -8.79 48.94
CA THR A 9 4.00 -9.22 47.74
C THR A 9 3.66 -8.04 46.83
N ALA A 10 3.40 -6.86 47.39
CA ALA A 10 3.22 -5.61 46.65
C ALA A 10 4.44 -5.20 45.79
N ILE A 11 5.66 -5.39 46.28
CA ILE A 11 6.90 -5.11 45.52
C ILE A 11 7.05 -6.11 44.38
N VAL A 12 6.82 -7.41 44.65
CA VAL A 12 6.90 -8.45 43.62
C VAL A 12 5.86 -8.22 42.52
N LEU A 13 4.64 -7.85 42.91
CA LEU A 13 3.54 -7.54 41.99
C LEU A 13 3.83 -6.27 41.15
N GLY A 14 4.33 -5.21 41.78
CA GLY A 14 4.69 -3.99 41.07
C GLY A 14 5.82 -4.22 40.07
N LEU A 15 6.82 -5.00 40.46
CA LEU A 15 7.98 -5.31 39.62
C LEU A 15 7.61 -6.22 38.45
N SER A 16 6.75 -7.23 38.66
CA SER A 16 6.27 -8.09 37.57
C SER A 16 5.38 -7.35 36.57
N LEU A 17 4.52 -6.43 37.05
CA LEU A 17 3.70 -5.58 36.19
C LEU A 17 4.59 -4.65 35.34
N ALA A 18 5.56 -3.98 35.96
CA ALA A 18 6.48 -3.09 35.26
C ALA A 18 7.31 -3.85 34.21
N LEU A 19 7.82 -5.03 34.56
CA LEU A 19 8.55 -5.89 33.62
C LEU A 19 7.66 -6.37 32.46
N GLY A 20 6.42 -6.76 32.75
CA GLY A 20 5.46 -7.19 31.71
C GLY A 20 5.16 -6.07 30.71
N ILE A 21 4.96 -4.84 31.20
CA ILE A 21 4.73 -3.67 30.34
C ILE A 21 5.98 -3.36 29.51
N MET A 22 7.17 -3.34 30.11
CA MET A 22 8.42 -3.11 29.39
C MET A 22 8.65 -4.16 28.30
N MET A 23 8.46 -5.44 28.64
CA MET A 23 8.62 -6.56 27.70
C MET A 23 7.59 -6.45 26.56
N GLY A 24 6.33 -6.16 26.88
CA GLY A 24 5.26 -5.99 25.91
C GLY A 24 5.49 -4.80 24.97
N ALA A 25 5.94 -3.66 25.51
CA ALA A 25 6.29 -2.48 24.72
C ALA A 25 7.50 -2.76 23.80
N GLY A 26 8.49 -3.48 24.29
CA GLY A 26 9.65 -3.90 23.48
C GLY A 26 9.25 -4.81 22.32
N VAL A 27 8.44 -5.85 22.58
CA VAL A 27 7.94 -6.76 21.54
C VAL A 27 7.03 -6.02 20.54
N GLY A 28 6.16 -5.12 21.03
CA GLY A 28 5.30 -4.29 20.18
C GLY A 28 6.11 -3.36 19.28
N GLY A 29 7.13 -2.69 19.82
CA GLY A 29 8.04 -1.85 19.06
C GLY A 29 8.80 -2.63 18.00
N LEU A 30 9.30 -3.83 18.32
CA LEU A 30 9.94 -4.72 17.35
C LEU A 30 8.97 -5.15 16.24
N ASN A 31 7.69 -5.36 16.56
CA ASN A 31 6.69 -5.71 15.56
C ASN A 31 6.38 -4.53 14.62
N GLU A 32 6.32 -3.31 15.15
CA GLU A 32 6.19 -2.06 14.37
C GLU A 32 7.38 -1.89 13.40
N PHE A 33 8.61 -2.16 13.84
CA PHE A 33 9.78 -2.18 12.94
C PHE A 33 9.72 -3.27 11.87
N ARG A 34 8.96 -4.34 12.13
CA ARG A 34 8.79 -5.46 11.21
C ARG A 34 7.68 -5.22 10.18
N GLU A 35 6.81 -4.24 10.43
CA GLU A 35 5.78 -3.79 9.51
C GLU A 35 6.42 -2.94 8.39
N ARG A 36 7.19 -3.61 7.52
CA ARG A 36 7.97 -3.01 6.43
C ARG A 36 7.09 -2.60 5.26
N PHE A 37 6.14 -1.70 5.49
CA PHE A 37 5.46 -1.02 4.40
C PHE A 37 6.40 0.02 3.78
N PHE A 38 6.39 0.09 2.45
CA PHE A 38 6.99 1.19 1.72
C PHE A 38 6.02 2.36 1.79
N ARG A 39 6.36 3.40 2.56
CA ARG A 39 5.52 4.60 2.68
C ARG A 39 5.86 5.59 1.58
N THR A 40 7.13 5.62 1.17
CA THR A 40 7.63 6.50 0.12
C THR A 40 8.35 5.73 -0.99
N GLY A 41 8.43 6.32 -2.18
CA GLY A 41 9.27 5.82 -3.27
C GLY A 41 10.78 5.88 -2.95
N GLU A 42 11.19 6.70 -1.96
CA GLU A 42 12.55 6.68 -1.40
C GLU A 42 12.80 5.40 -0.61
N ASP A 43 11.85 4.99 0.25
CA ASP A 43 11.96 3.75 1.02
C ASP A 43 12.18 2.52 0.13
N VAL A 44 11.59 2.50 -1.08
CA VAL A 44 11.76 1.42 -2.05
C VAL A 44 13.21 1.38 -2.57
N ARG A 45 13.78 2.54 -2.90
CA ARG A 45 15.17 2.64 -3.37
C ARG A 45 16.15 2.28 -2.27
N ASP A 46 15.93 2.80 -1.07
CA ASP A 46 16.90 2.66 0.03
C ASP A 46 16.90 1.26 0.63
N ARG A 47 15.75 0.58 0.68
CA ARG A 47 15.64 -0.75 1.30
C ARG A 47 15.81 -1.91 0.31
N VAL A 48 15.40 -1.73 -0.95
CA VAL A 48 15.43 -2.80 -1.97
C VAL A 48 16.54 -2.57 -3.00
N GLY A 49 17.08 -1.36 -3.09
CA GLY A 49 18.09 -1.00 -4.10
C GLY A 49 17.53 -0.90 -5.52
N LEU A 50 16.20 -0.92 -5.69
CA LEU A 50 15.55 -0.86 -6.99
C LEU A 50 15.06 0.55 -7.29
N LYS A 51 15.13 0.96 -8.56
CA LYS A 51 14.59 2.25 -8.99
C LYS A 51 13.08 2.27 -8.76
N PHE A 52 12.58 3.34 -8.15
CA PHE A 52 11.15 3.58 -8.03
C PHE A 52 10.59 4.11 -9.35
N LEU A 53 9.54 3.47 -9.87
CA LEU A 53 8.95 3.79 -11.18
C LEU A 53 7.80 4.81 -11.08
N GLY A 54 7.24 5.00 -9.88
CA GLY A 54 6.12 5.92 -9.63
C GLY A 54 4.99 5.27 -8.84
N TYR A 55 4.07 6.08 -8.34
CA TYR A 55 2.85 5.62 -7.70
C TYR A 55 1.78 5.35 -8.76
N LEU A 56 1.17 4.18 -8.71
CA LEU A 56 0.10 3.80 -9.62
C LEU A 56 -1.26 4.03 -8.94
N PRO A 57 -2.09 4.97 -9.42
CA PRO A 57 -3.40 5.23 -8.86
C PRO A 57 -4.31 3.99 -8.91
N VAL A 58 -5.10 3.76 -7.87
CA VAL A 58 -5.98 2.60 -7.78
C VAL A 58 -7.19 2.77 -8.70
N ILE A 59 -7.35 1.85 -9.65
CA ILE A 59 -8.51 1.80 -10.55
C ILE A 59 -9.67 1.08 -9.85
N GLY A 60 -10.82 1.74 -9.74
CA GLY A 60 -12.07 1.12 -9.24
C GLY A 60 -12.61 1.68 -7.92
N LYS A 61 -12.02 2.76 -7.39
CA LYS A 61 -12.62 3.59 -6.35
C LYS A 61 -12.49 5.08 -6.71
N ALA A 62 -13.07 5.48 -7.84
CA ALA A 62 -13.39 6.88 -8.02
C ALA A 62 -14.53 7.22 -7.05
N GLY A 63 -14.23 7.90 -5.94
CA GLY A 63 -15.25 8.46 -5.05
C GLY A 63 -15.05 8.18 -3.57
N LYS A 64 -14.00 8.77 -2.98
CA LYS A 64 -14.06 9.58 -1.76
C LYS A 64 -12.64 10.02 -1.41
N ASP A 65 -12.48 11.32 -1.22
CA ASP A 65 -11.35 11.99 -0.56
C ASP A 65 -10.23 12.59 -1.43
N ASP A 66 -10.52 13.04 -2.65
CA ASP A 66 -9.65 14.01 -3.38
C ASP A 66 -10.38 15.34 -3.62
N GLN A 67 -10.82 15.95 -2.51
CA GLN A 67 -11.28 17.33 -2.50
C GLN A 67 -10.42 18.12 -1.52
N ARG A 68 -9.17 18.42 -1.93
CA ARG A 68 -8.38 19.56 -1.46
C ARG A 68 -7.35 19.93 -2.53
N ASN A 69 -7.71 20.97 -3.28
CA ASN A 69 -6.91 21.83 -4.16
C ASN A 69 -6.42 21.29 -5.52
N GLY A 70 -7.08 21.81 -6.57
CA GLY A 70 -6.38 22.45 -7.69
C GLY A 70 -6.39 21.72 -9.03
N GLY A 71 -7.48 21.86 -9.79
CA GLY A 71 -7.50 21.58 -11.24
C GLY A 71 -8.57 20.57 -11.67
N GLN A 72 -9.66 21.08 -12.24
CA GLN A 72 -10.56 20.34 -13.15
C GLN A 72 -9.77 19.84 -14.38
N PRO A 73 -10.20 18.78 -15.13
CA PRO A 73 -11.61 18.58 -15.51
C PRO A 73 -12.18 17.16 -15.47
N ASP A 74 -13.51 17.19 -15.38
CA ASP A 74 -14.54 16.25 -15.83
C ASP A 74 -14.13 14.87 -16.36
N VAL A 75 -14.53 13.83 -15.61
CA VAL A 75 -14.77 12.51 -16.17
C VAL A 75 -16.23 12.15 -15.98
N LYS A 76 -17.07 12.45 -16.99
CA LYS A 76 -18.33 11.72 -17.19
C LYS A 76 -17.98 10.32 -17.65
N VAL A 77 -17.80 9.40 -16.70
CA VAL A 77 -17.82 7.97 -17.01
C VAL A 77 -19.28 7.60 -17.30
N VAL A 78 -19.49 7.03 -18.49
CA VAL A 78 -20.78 6.51 -18.95
C VAL A 78 -21.36 5.57 -17.90
N GLU A 79 -22.53 5.95 -17.38
CA GLU A 79 -23.42 5.15 -16.54
C GLU A 79 -23.75 3.83 -17.26
N SER A 80 -23.14 2.72 -16.85
CA SER A 80 -23.77 1.41 -16.99
C SER A 80 -24.56 1.14 -15.72
N LYS A 81 -25.81 1.60 -15.70
CA LYS A 81 -26.82 1.22 -14.71
C LYS A 81 -27.01 -0.30 -14.77
N THR A 82 -26.70 -1.01 -13.69
CA THR A 82 -27.54 -2.10 -13.12
C THR A 82 -27.00 -2.53 -11.74
N ALA A 83 -27.95 -2.55 -10.78
CA ALA A 83 -27.98 -3.26 -9.49
C ALA A 83 -27.25 -2.67 -8.25
N LYS A 84 -28.10 -2.18 -7.33
CA LYS A 84 -27.87 -1.92 -5.89
C LYS A 84 -27.63 -3.21 -5.09
N SER A 85 -27.02 -3.03 -3.91
CA SER A 85 -26.90 -3.96 -2.77
C SER A 85 -25.82 -5.04 -2.97
N SER A 86 -24.89 -5.32 -2.07
CA SER A 86 -24.95 -5.35 -0.60
C SER A 86 -23.52 -5.46 -0.01
N LYS A 87 -23.47 -5.14 1.29
CA LYS A 87 -22.41 -5.29 2.30
C LYS A 87 -21.65 -6.64 2.23
N SER A 88 -20.43 -6.63 2.80
CA SER A 88 -19.55 -7.76 3.18
C SER A 88 -18.85 -8.56 2.06
N GLN A 89 -17.51 -8.60 2.13
CA GLN A 89 -16.66 -9.57 1.41
C GLN A 89 -17.12 -11.01 1.68
N PRO A 90 -17.03 -11.92 0.70
CA PRO A 90 -15.77 -12.60 0.41
C PRO A 90 -15.41 -12.59 -1.09
N SER A 91 -14.11 -12.58 -1.37
CA SER A 91 -13.47 -12.94 -2.66
C SER A 91 -14.37 -12.99 -3.90
N LYS A 92 -14.78 -11.83 -4.44
CA LYS A 92 -15.34 -11.79 -5.79
C LYS A 92 -14.18 -11.99 -6.77
N THR A 93 -14.04 -13.21 -7.28
CA THR A 93 -13.29 -13.44 -8.53
C THR A 93 -13.83 -12.46 -9.55
N LEU A 94 -13.01 -11.47 -9.89
CA LEU A 94 -13.38 -10.45 -10.86
C LEU A 94 -13.86 -11.15 -12.13
N SER A 95 -15.02 -10.74 -12.63
CA SER A 95 -15.53 -11.26 -13.90
C SER A 95 -14.50 -11.01 -15.00
N ALA A 96 -14.50 -11.86 -16.03
CA ALA A 96 -13.55 -11.73 -17.13
C ALA A 96 -13.69 -10.37 -17.86
N ALA A 97 -14.85 -9.72 -17.79
CA ALA A 97 -15.09 -8.38 -18.30
C ALA A 97 -14.39 -7.31 -17.44
N GLU A 98 -14.54 -7.37 -16.11
CA GLU A 98 -13.90 -6.43 -15.18
C GLU A 98 -12.36 -6.53 -15.17
N LYS A 99 -11.82 -7.74 -15.39
CA LYS A 99 -10.37 -7.91 -15.58
C LYS A 99 -9.91 -7.23 -16.87
N ARG A 100 -10.63 -7.42 -17.98
CA ARG A 100 -10.32 -6.77 -19.27
C ARG A 100 -10.39 -5.25 -19.19
N ALA A 101 -11.41 -4.71 -18.53
CA ALA A 101 -11.54 -3.27 -18.32
C ALA A 101 -10.31 -2.70 -17.57
N ARG A 102 -9.85 -3.37 -16.50
CA ARG A 102 -8.64 -2.95 -15.78
C ARG A 102 -7.36 -3.02 -16.62
N MET A 103 -7.25 -4.00 -17.52
CA MET A 103 -6.09 -4.12 -18.42
C MET A 103 -6.08 -3.09 -19.56
N ARG A 104 -7.21 -2.40 -19.81
CA ARG A 104 -7.37 -1.45 -20.92
C ARG A 104 -7.47 0.01 -20.49
N VAL A 105 -7.32 0.32 -19.20
CA VAL A 105 -7.44 1.70 -18.69
C VAL A 105 -6.57 2.70 -19.44
N THR A 106 -5.36 2.31 -19.83
CA THR A 106 -4.48 3.22 -20.59
C THR A 106 -4.92 3.47 -22.02
N VAL A 107 -5.61 2.51 -22.63
CA VAL A 107 -6.20 2.65 -23.95
C VAL A 107 -7.47 3.50 -23.87
N ASP A 108 -8.31 3.26 -22.86
CA ASP A 108 -9.60 3.92 -22.70
C ASP A 108 -9.46 5.35 -22.14
N ALA A 109 -8.44 5.62 -21.32
CA ALA A 109 -8.18 6.90 -20.68
C ALA A 109 -6.69 7.30 -20.77
N PRO A 110 -6.19 7.65 -21.97
CA PRO A 110 -4.77 7.92 -22.21
C PRO A 110 -4.21 9.14 -21.45
N ALA A 111 -5.05 10.14 -21.15
CA ALA A 111 -4.66 11.35 -20.41
C ALA A 111 -4.79 11.20 -18.88
N SER A 112 -5.08 10.00 -18.36
CA SER A 112 -5.23 9.78 -16.93
C SER A 112 -3.88 9.69 -16.20
N MET A 113 -3.87 10.04 -14.90
CA MET A 113 -2.67 9.88 -14.05
C MET A 113 -2.16 8.44 -14.00
N PHE A 114 -3.05 7.44 -14.13
CA PHE A 114 -2.66 6.05 -14.26
C PHE A 114 -1.83 5.79 -15.52
N SER A 115 -2.29 6.32 -16.66
CA SER A 115 -1.59 6.23 -17.94
C SER A 115 -0.26 6.96 -17.93
N GLU A 116 -0.18 8.13 -17.30
CA GLU A 116 1.07 8.88 -17.16
C GLU A 116 2.10 8.13 -16.30
N THR A 117 1.70 7.47 -15.21
CA THR A 117 2.62 6.61 -14.44
C THR A 117 3.18 5.47 -15.29
N LEU A 118 2.34 4.79 -16.09
CA LEU A 118 2.81 3.72 -16.97
C LEU A 118 3.72 4.24 -18.10
N ARG A 119 3.43 5.43 -18.64
CA ARG A 119 4.29 6.09 -19.62
C ARG A 119 5.67 6.40 -19.03
N ASN A 120 5.73 6.93 -17.81
CA ASN A 120 6.98 7.20 -17.09
C ASN A 120 7.76 5.91 -16.80
N ALA A 121 7.07 4.84 -16.38
CA ALA A 121 7.66 3.52 -16.17
C ALA A 121 8.28 2.97 -17.47
N LYS A 122 7.57 3.11 -18.60
CA LYS A 122 8.07 2.71 -19.91
C LYS A 122 9.31 3.49 -20.32
N ILE A 123 9.28 4.82 -20.20
CA ILE A 123 10.44 5.67 -20.55
C ILE A 123 11.66 5.28 -19.70
N ALA A 124 11.46 5.08 -18.40
CA ALA A 124 12.52 4.63 -17.51
C ALA A 124 13.11 3.27 -17.93
N PHE A 125 12.27 2.34 -18.36
CA PHE A 125 12.72 1.05 -18.88
C PHE A 125 13.47 1.19 -20.21
N ASP A 126 12.95 2.01 -21.12
CA ASP A 126 13.55 2.22 -22.45
C ASP A 126 14.96 2.81 -22.35
N VAL A 127 15.19 3.70 -21.37
CA VAL A 127 16.51 4.24 -21.04
C VAL A 127 17.46 3.17 -20.49
N VAL A 128 17.01 2.31 -19.57
CA VAL A 128 17.86 1.27 -18.98
C VAL A 128 18.25 0.21 -20.00
N MET A 129 17.37 -0.07 -20.96
CA MET A 129 17.54 -1.13 -21.97
C MET A 129 17.95 -0.59 -23.34
N GLU A 130 18.51 0.61 -23.39
CA GLU A 130 18.97 1.23 -24.63
C GLU A 130 20.00 0.32 -25.34
N GLY A 131 19.88 0.20 -26.67
CA GLY A 131 20.77 -0.65 -27.48
C GLY A 131 20.46 -2.15 -27.45
N GLN A 132 19.51 -2.63 -26.63
CA GLN A 132 19.11 -4.04 -26.65
C GLN A 132 18.00 -4.30 -27.69
N GLY A 133 18.27 -5.22 -28.63
CA GLY A 133 17.39 -5.56 -29.75
C GLY A 133 16.21 -6.49 -29.39
N SER A 134 16.30 -7.26 -28.30
CA SER A 134 15.20 -8.07 -27.76
C SER A 134 15.14 -7.90 -26.25
N ARG A 135 13.94 -7.68 -25.70
CA ARG A 135 13.72 -7.35 -24.28
C ARG A 135 12.55 -8.15 -23.74
N VAL A 136 12.76 -8.85 -22.62
CA VAL A 136 11.74 -9.60 -21.90
C VAL A 136 11.68 -9.07 -20.47
N ILE A 137 10.46 -8.80 -19.99
CA ILE A 137 10.20 -8.32 -18.63
C ILE A 137 9.32 -9.33 -17.92
N GLY A 138 9.77 -9.82 -16.76
CA GLY A 138 8.92 -10.56 -15.83
C GLY A 138 8.17 -9.57 -14.93
N VAL A 139 6.85 -9.74 -14.81
CA VAL A 139 5.96 -8.91 -13.96
C VAL A 139 5.16 -9.82 -13.05
#